data_AF-A0A285QQX5-F1
#
_entry.id   AF-A0A285QQX5-F1
#
_cell.length_a   1.000
_cell.length_b   1.000
_cell.length_c   1.000
_cell.angle_alpha   90.00
_cell.angle_beta   90.00
_cell.angle_gamma   90.00
#
_symmetry.space_group_name_H-M   'P 1'
#
loop_
_entity.id
_entity.type
_entity.pdbx_description
1 polymer ?
#
loop_
_entity_poly.entity_id
_entity_poly.type
_entity_poly.pdbx_seq_one_letter_code
_entity_poly.pdbx_strand_id
1 'polypeptide(L)'
;MSEVGETREVSEAREAREAREVREVRAFWQALGLPGLVDVHTHFMPKNVLDKVWAYFDAAGPLIDRPWPITYREAEAERVRRLREFGVRAFTAMLYPHKPGMAAWLNAWAVDFAARTPDCLHTATFFPEPGAAGYVARAIEDGARVFKAHLQVGGYDPTDPHLDEVWGLLAETGTPVVSHCGSGPVAGKFTGPGPIGEVLARYPGLVLVVAHLGMSEYRDFLDLAERHPSVRLDTTMAFTDFVEAEDPFPRGELPRLRGLQDRVLLGTDFPNIPYRYLHQLEALAGLGLGEEWLRAVCHDNGAALFGLGPSFGLGPSVGLGPSVGLGPSVGLGPSVGLGPSIGLDRAG
;
A
#
# COMPACT_ATOMS: atom_id res chain seq x y z
N MET A 1 -35.38 9.62 29.02
CA MET A 1 -35.54 8.27 28.42
C MET A 1 -35.43 8.28 26.89
N SER A 2 -35.37 9.43 26.20
CA SER A 2 -35.24 9.52 24.73
C SER A 2 -33.79 9.46 24.23
N GLU A 3 -32.85 10.13 24.91
CA GLU A 3 -31.45 10.30 24.45
C GLU A 3 -30.64 8.99 24.47
N VAL A 4 -30.92 8.11 25.45
CA VAL A 4 -30.25 6.79 25.59
C VAL A 4 -30.77 5.78 24.55
N GLY A 5 -32.03 5.90 24.13
CA GLY A 5 -32.61 5.05 23.08
C GLY A 5 -32.06 5.39 21.69
N GLU A 6 -31.98 6.69 21.40
CA GLU A 6 -31.47 7.21 20.12
C GLU A 6 -29.98 6.90 19.92
N THR A 7 -29.17 7.00 21.00
CA THR A 7 -27.74 6.63 20.95
C THR A 7 -27.52 5.14 20.67
N ARG A 8 -28.40 4.28 21.21
CA ARG A 8 -28.31 2.82 21.02
C ARG A 8 -28.72 2.40 19.61
N GLU A 9 -29.82 2.94 19.08
CA GLU A 9 -30.28 2.65 17.71
C GLU A 9 -29.26 3.10 16.65
N VAL A 10 -28.62 4.25 16.84
CA VAL A 10 -27.54 4.73 15.95
C VAL A 10 -26.32 3.80 15.99
N SER A 11 -25.95 3.29 17.17
CA SER A 11 -24.85 2.32 17.33
C SER A 11 -25.18 0.99 16.63
N GLU A 12 -26.37 0.44 16.86
CA GLU A 12 -26.82 -0.83 16.26
C GLU A 12 -26.90 -0.72 14.72
N ALA A 13 -27.38 0.41 14.19
CA ALA A 13 -27.42 0.66 12.75
C ALA A 13 -26.02 0.74 12.13
N ARG A 14 -25.06 1.39 12.82
CA ARG A 14 -23.66 1.46 12.40
C ARG A 14 -23.02 0.08 12.37
N GLU A 15 -23.16 -0.69 13.44
CA GLU A 15 -22.64 -2.07 13.54
C GLU A 15 -23.22 -2.97 12.44
N ALA A 16 -24.52 -2.86 12.16
CA ALA A 16 -25.17 -3.62 11.09
C ALA A 16 -24.60 -3.26 9.70
N ARG A 17 -24.31 -1.97 9.45
CA ARG A 17 -23.76 -1.47 8.19
C ARG A 17 -22.31 -1.93 7.99
N GLU A 18 -21.53 -1.91 9.07
CA GLU A 18 -20.16 -2.42 9.11
C GLU A 18 -20.11 -3.94 8.88
N ALA A 19 -20.94 -4.71 9.60
CA ALA A 19 -21.04 -6.16 9.42
C ALA A 19 -21.49 -6.53 8.00
N ARG A 20 -22.35 -5.69 7.38
CA ARG A 20 -22.74 -5.85 5.97
C ARG A 20 -21.54 -5.65 5.05
N GLU A 21 -20.78 -4.57 5.22
CA GLU A 21 -19.58 -4.34 4.40
C GLU A 21 -18.59 -5.50 4.52
N VAL A 22 -18.34 -6.00 5.73
CA VAL A 22 -17.45 -7.15 5.93
C VAL A 22 -17.91 -8.36 5.12
N ARG A 23 -19.20 -8.69 5.14
CA ARG A 23 -19.74 -9.81 4.35
C ARG A 23 -19.57 -9.59 2.86
N GLU A 24 -19.77 -8.37 2.37
CA GLU A 24 -19.68 -8.04 0.95
C GLU A 24 -18.24 -8.08 0.43
N VAL A 25 -17.29 -7.51 1.17
CA VAL A 25 -15.86 -7.57 0.82
C VAL A 25 -15.38 -9.02 0.79
N ARG A 26 -15.82 -9.85 1.75
CA ARG A 26 -15.50 -11.28 1.76
C ARG A 26 -16.12 -12.02 0.57
N ALA A 27 -17.40 -11.79 0.30
CA ALA A 27 -18.07 -12.40 -0.83
C ALA A 27 -17.39 -12.06 -2.17
N PHE A 28 -16.89 -10.82 -2.31
CA PHE A 28 -16.17 -10.37 -3.50
C PHE A 28 -14.93 -11.23 -3.79
N TRP A 29 -13.97 -11.32 -2.86
CA TRP A 29 -12.73 -12.07 -3.13
C TRP A 29 -12.95 -13.58 -3.11
N GLN A 30 -13.96 -14.07 -2.38
CA GLN A 30 -14.34 -15.49 -2.39
C GLN A 30 -14.93 -15.91 -3.74
N ALA A 31 -15.74 -15.06 -4.38
CA ALA A 31 -16.25 -15.33 -5.73
C ALA A 31 -15.10 -15.41 -6.76
N LEU A 32 -14.03 -14.65 -6.54
CA LEU A 32 -12.78 -14.72 -7.31
C LEU A 32 -11.87 -15.89 -6.88
N GLY A 33 -12.29 -16.77 -5.98
CA GLY A 33 -11.48 -17.92 -5.54
C GLY A 33 -10.14 -17.54 -4.90
N LEU A 34 -9.99 -16.31 -4.42
CA LEU A 34 -8.77 -15.81 -3.80
C LEU A 34 -8.65 -16.31 -2.34
N PRO A 35 -7.45 -16.40 -1.76
CA PRO A 35 -7.26 -16.70 -0.33
C PRO A 35 -7.50 -15.49 0.59
N GLY A 36 -7.65 -14.30 -0.01
CA GLY A 36 -7.86 -12.99 0.61
C GLY A 36 -7.34 -11.87 -0.31
N LEU A 37 -7.19 -10.68 0.25
CA LEU A 37 -6.71 -9.49 -0.47
C LEU A 37 -5.27 -9.12 -0.07
N VAL A 38 -4.53 -8.48 -0.97
CA VAL A 38 -3.26 -7.81 -0.67
C VAL A 38 -3.39 -6.34 -1.00
N ASP A 39 -3.36 -5.49 0.02
CA ASP A 39 -3.57 -4.05 -0.13
C ASP A 39 -2.26 -3.29 0.06
N VAL A 40 -1.65 -2.86 -1.04
CA VAL A 40 -0.30 -2.30 -1.02
C VAL A 40 -0.25 -0.87 -0.53
N HIS A 41 -1.40 -0.22 -0.33
CA HIS A 41 -1.48 1.20 -0.02
C HIS A 41 -2.54 1.48 1.03
N THR A 42 -2.14 1.29 2.30
CA THR A 42 -2.92 1.73 3.46
C THR A 42 -2.10 2.61 4.40
N HIS A 43 -2.75 3.44 5.20
CA HIS A 43 -2.15 4.44 6.05
C HIS A 43 -2.35 4.12 7.54
N PHE A 44 -1.25 3.83 8.22
CA PHE A 44 -1.14 3.81 9.67
C PHE A 44 0.04 4.69 10.09
N MET A 45 -0.11 5.41 11.18
CA MET A 45 0.88 6.38 11.64
C MET A 45 0.67 6.69 13.13
N PRO A 46 1.66 7.27 13.82
CA PRO A 46 1.51 7.72 15.20
C PRO A 46 0.25 8.57 15.40
N LYS A 47 -0.49 8.35 16.49
CA LYS A 47 -1.80 9.00 16.74
C LYS A 47 -1.75 10.52 16.59
N ASN A 48 -0.71 11.16 17.14
CA ASN A 48 -0.54 12.62 17.07
C ASN A 48 -0.32 13.14 15.64
N VAL A 49 0.17 12.31 14.72
CA VAL A 49 0.28 12.62 13.28
C VAL A 49 -1.08 12.42 12.63
N LEU A 50 -1.74 11.28 12.90
CA LEU A 50 -3.06 10.99 12.33
C LEU A 50 -4.11 12.04 12.72
N ASP A 51 -4.11 12.49 13.98
CA ASP A 51 -5.01 13.55 14.45
C ASP A 51 -4.82 14.85 13.63
N LYS A 52 -3.58 15.18 13.23
CA LYS A 52 -3.30 16.34 12.37
C LYS A 52 -3.74 16.11 10.93
N VAL A 53 -3.58 14.90 10.42
CA VAL A 53 -4.07 14.51 9.09
C VAL A 53 -5.59 14.64 9.04
N TRP A 54 -6.30 14.14 10.05
CA TRP A 54 -7.75 14.29 10.14
C TRP A 54 -8.19 15.74 10.27
N ALA A 55 -7.51 16.54 11.12
CA ALA A 55 -7.79 17.97 11.23
C ALA A 55 -7.57 18.73 9.90
N TYR A 56 -6.59 18.32 9.10
CA TYR A 56 -6.36 18.87 7.78
C TYR A 56 -7.54 18.57 6.83
N PHE A 57 -8.02 17.32 6.78
CA PHE A 57 -9.20 16.96 5.98
C PHE A 57 -10.49 17.62 6.49
N ASP A 58 -10.65 17.79 7.80
CA ASP A 58 -11.82 18.47 8.42
C ASP A 58 -11.90 19.95 8.04
N ALA A 59 -10.75 20.59 7.81
CA ALA A 59 -10.70 21.97 7.35
C ALA A 59 -11.00 22.13 5.84
N ALA A 60 -11.42 21.04 5.17
CA ALA A 60 -11.41 20.87 3.71
C ALA A 60 -10.02 20.99 3.05
N GLY A 61 -8.99 21.37 3.81
CA GLY A 61 -7.66 21.71 3.30
C GLY A 61 -7.69 22.94 2.36
N PRO A 62 -6.68 23.82 2.39
CA PRO A 62 -6.56 24.88 1.39
C PRO A 62 -6.30 24.36 -0.03
N LEU A 63 -6.07 23.05 -0.20
CA LEU A 63 -5.68 22.41 -1.44
C LEU A 63 -6.82 21.60 -2.09
N ILE A 64 -7.80 21.13 -1.32
CA ILE A 64 -8.92 20.33 -1.84
C ILE A 64 -10.17 21.21 -1.75
N ASP A 65 -10.65 21.73 -2.88
CA ASP A 65 -11.81 22.64 -2.92
C ASP A 65 -13.15 21.89 -2.79
N ARG A 66 -13.19 20.82 -1.97
CA ARG A 66 -14.37 20.02 -1.68
C ARG A 66 -14.29 19.30 -0.33
N PRO A 67 -15.44 18.93 0.28
CA PRO A 67 -15.46 18.12 1.49
C PRO A 67 -14.83 16.74 1.28
N TRP A 68 -14.02 16.30 2.26
CA TRP A 68 -13.42 14.96 2.29
C TRP A 68 -13.83 14.20 3.58
N PRO A 69 -15.03 13.59 3.60
CA PRO A 69 -15.57 12.96 4.81
C PRO A 69 -14.92 11.59 5.08
N ILE A 70 -13.95 11.52 5.99
CA ILE A 70 -13.26 10.25 6.31
C ILE A 70 -14.23 9.20 6.86
N THR A 71 -14.32 8.05 6.18
CA THR A 71 -15.24 6.95 6.52
C THR A 71 -14.78 6.17 7.76
N TYR A 72 -13.47 5.92 7.90
CA TYR A 72 -12.91 5.02 8.92
C TYR A 72 -12.20 5.76 10.05
N ARG A 73 -12.91 6.69 10.70
CA ARG A 73 -12.44 7.44 11.88
C ARG A 73 -12.45 6.59 13.15
N GLU A 74 -11.61 5.57 13.15
CA GLU A 74 -11.57 4.52 14.15
C GLU A 74 -10.19 4.44 14.81
N ALA A 75 -10.13 3.89 16.02
CA ALA A 75 -8.86 3.65 16.70
C ALA A 75 -7.95 2.72 15.87
N GLU A 76 -6.63 2.76 16.08
CA GLU A 76 -5.66 1.92 15.34
C GLU A 76 -6.03 0.44 15.37
N ALA A 77 -6.33 -0.11 16.55
CA ALA A 77 -6.69 -1.51 16.70
C ALA A 77 -8.00 -1.89 15.98
N GLU A 78 -8.96 -0.97 15.91
CA GLU A 78 -10.22 -1.15 15.20
C GLU A 78 -9.99 -1.22 13.70
N ARG A 79 -9.22 -0.28 13.14
CA ARG A 79 -8.83 -0.26 11.73
C ARG A 79 -8.06 -1.50 11.30
N VAL A 80 -7.13 -1.98 12.13
CA VAL A 80 -6.42 -3.25 11.89
C VAL A 80 -7.39 -4.43 11.92
N ARG A 81 -8.30 -4.48 12.90
CA ARG A 81 -9.31 -5.55 12.97
C ARG A 81 -10.21 -5.53 11.74
N ARG A 82 -10.59 -4.35 11.25
CA ARG A 82 -11.41 -4.19 10.05
C ARG A 82 -10.76 -4.80 8.82
N LEU A 83 -9.48 -4.50 8.57
CA LEU A 83 -8.72 -5.11 7.46
C LEU A 83 -8.69 -6.65 7.56
N ARG A 84 -8.51 -7.19 8.77
CA ARG A 84 -8.55 -8.65 9.01
C ARG A 84 -9.95 -9.25 8.77
N GLU A 85 -11.00 -8.57 9.20
CA GLU A 85 -12.40 -8.98 8.98
C GLU A 85 -12.73 -9.01 7.47
N PHE A 86 -12.29 -7.99 6.73
CA PHE A 86 -12.35 -7.93 5.27
C PHE A 86 -11.61 -9.07 4.58
N GLY A 87 -10.65 -9.70 5.25
CA GLY A 87 -9.83 -10.79 4.67
C GLY A 87 -8.58 -10.27 3.95
N VAL A 88 -8.12 -9.06 4.29
CA VAL A 88 -6.82 -8.56 3.85
C VAL A 88 -5.73 -9.35 4.57
N ARG A 89 -4.87 -10.02 3.80
CA ARG A 89 -3.82 -10.94 4.30
C ARG A 89 -2.48 -10.25 4.49
N ALA A 90 -2.23 -9.23 3.68
CA ALA A 90 -1.09 -8.36 3.83
C ALA A 90 -1.48 -6.94 3.45
N PHE A 91 -1.02 -5.98 4.22
CA PHE A 91 -1.18 -4.55 3.94
C PHE A 91 0.06 -3.76 4.34
N THR A 92 0.07 -2.45 4.08
CA THR A 92 1.21 -1.58 4.36
C THR A 92 0.87 -0.44 5.31
N ALA A 93 1.87 0.26 5.84
CA ALA A 93 1.67 1.47 6.64
C ALA A 93 2.41 2.63 5.98
N MET A 94 1.79 3.26 5.00
CA MET A 94 2.37 4.33 4.19
C MET A 94 2.61 5.59 5.05
N LEU A 95 3.84 5.76 5.51
CA LEU A 95 4.30 6.88 6.33
C LEU A 95 4.93 7.94 5.44
N TYR A 96 4.60 9.22 5.66
CA TYR A 96 5.14 10.30 4.83
C TYR A 96 5.67 11.46 5.69
N PRO A 97 7.00 11.64 5.77
CA PRO A 97 7.61 12.81 6.39
C PRO A 97 7.41 14.03 5.49
N HIS A 98 7.10 15.18 6.10
CA HIS A 98 6.95 16.46 5.39
C HIS A 98 8.06 17.46 5.70
N LYS A 99 9.09 17.02 6.45
CA LYS A 99 10.24 17.85 6.83
C LYS A 99 11.41 16.99 7.33
N PRO A 100 12.64 17.54 7.34
CA PRO A 100 13.79 16.90 7.97
C PRO A 100 13.57 16.56 9.45
N GLY A 101 14.22 15.50 9.91
CA GLY A 101 14.19 14.96 11.26
C GLY A 101 12.99 14.07 11.57
N MET A 102 12.07 13.88 10.62
CA MET A 102 10.85 13.10 10.83
C MET A 102 10.98 11.64 10.40
N ALA A 103 11.75 11.35 9.35
CA ALA A 103 11.81 10.01 8.72
C ALA A 103 12.29 8.92 9.68
N ALA A 104 13.43 9.14 10.35
CA ALA A 104 13.99 8.16 11.30
C ALA A 104 13.03 7.83 12.46
N TRP A 105 12.31 8.84 12.99
CA TRP A 105 11.32 8.64 14.03
C TRP A 105 10.10 7.83 13.53
N LEU A 106 9.62 8.11 12.31
CA LEU A 106 8.56 7.33 11.69
C LEU A 106 8.99 5.88 11.46
N ASN A 107 10.24 5.65 11.02
CA ASN A 107 10.78 4.30 10.83
C ASN A 107 10.84 3.52 12.15
N ALA A 108 11.26 4.16 13.25
CA ALA A 108 11.23 3.52 14.58
C ALA A 108 9.80 3.11 14.98
N TRP A 109 8.80 3.96 14.74
CA TRP A 109 7.40 3.60 14.97
C TRP A 109 6.94 2.45 14.07
N ALA A 110 7.40 2.41 12.82
CA ALA A 110 7.02 1.38 11.84
C ALA A 110 7.54 -0.01 12.23
N VAL A 111 8.76 -0.09 12.77
CA VAL A 111 9.32 -1.31 13.36
C VAL A 111 8.40 -1.83 14.46
N ASP A 112 8.04 -0.98 15.42
CA ASP A 112 7.15 -1.35 16.52
C ASP A 112 5.75 -1.74 16.04
N PHE A 113 5.24 -1.09 14.99
CA PHE A 113 3.91 -1.38 14.42
C PHE A 113 3.90 -2.73 13.70
N ALA A 114 4.91 -3.02 12.88
CA ALA A 114 5.05 -4.30 12.19
C ALA A 114 5.24 -5.46 13.18
N ALA A 115 6.02 -5.26 14.25
CA ALA A 115 6.24 -6.27 15.28
C ALA A 115 4.94 -6.69 16.00
N ARG A 116 4.01 -5.76 16.22
CA ARG A 116 2.70 -6.04 16.85
C ARG A 116 1.56 -6.32 15.87
N THR A 117 1.80 -6.15 14.57
CA THR A 117 0.81 -6.30 13.49
C THR A 117 1.41 -7.12 12.36
N PRO A 118 1.50 -8.46 12.49
CA PRO A 118 2.22 -9.31 11.52
C PRO A 118 1.63 -9.33 10.11
N ASP A 119 0.36 -8.94 9.95
CA ASP A 119 -0.29 -8.77 8.64
C ASP A 119 0.13 -7.46 7.94
N CYS A 120 0.76 -6.51 8.65
CA CYS A 120 1.34 -5.31 8.07
C CYS A 120 2.79 -5.57 7.67
N LEU A 121 3.09 -5.36 6.39
CA LEU A 121 4.46 -5.38 5.89
C LEU A 121 5.26 -4.26 6.56
N HIS A 122 6.47 -4.60 7.01
CA HIS A 122 7.39 -3.63 7.60
C HIS A 122 7.68 -2.52 6.59
N THR A 123 7.04 -1.38 6.79
CA THR A 123 7.16 -0.21 5.93
C THR A 123 8.22 0.72 6.50
N ALA A 124 8.98 1.38 5.64
CA ALA A 124 9.88 2.47 6.01
C ALA A 124 9.66 3.69 5.11
N THR A 125 10.33 4.80 5.41
CA THR A 125 10.28 6.04 4.64
C THR A 125 11.63 6.75 4.73
N PHE A 126 11.83 7.72 3.85
CA PHE A 126 12.97 8.64 3.88
C PHE A 126 12.53 10.07 3.56
N PHE A 127 13.44 11.01 3.81
CA PHE A 127 13.33 12.42 3.47
C PHE A 127 14.72 12.91 3.00
N PRO A 128 14.83 13.88 2.08
CA PRO A 128 16.12 14.42 1.67
C PRO A 128 16.77 15.19 2.81
N GLU A 129 17.71 14.54 3.48
CA GLU A 129 18.46 15.10 4.61
C GLU A 129 19.78 14.37 4.82
N PRO A 130 20.75 15.01 5.51
CA PRO A 130 21.96 14.31 5.94
C PRO A 130 21.64 13.06 6.77
N GLY A 131 22.24 11.93 6.40
CA GLY A 131 22.04 10.65 7.09
C GLY A 131 20.89 9.79 6.54
N ALA A 132 20.19 10.25 5.48
CA ALA A 132 19.11 9.49 4.85
C ALA A 132 19.53 8.08 4.42
N ALA A 133 20.65 7.96 3.73
CA ALA A 133 21.21 6.67 3.35
C ALA A 133 21.44 5.73 4.55
N GLY A 134 21.94 6.26 5.66
CA GLY A 134 22.25 5.48 6.86
C GLY A 134 21.01 4.84 7.50
N TYR A 135 19.93 5.59 7.69
CA TYR A 135 18.72 5.01 8.26
C TYR A 135 17.94 4.15 7.25
N VAL A 136 18.09 4.39 5.94
CA VAL A 136 17.50 3.52 4.90
C VAL A 136 18.21 2.17 4.87
N ALA A 137 19.55 2.17 4.85
CA ALA A 137 20.34 0.95 4.94
C ALA A 137 19.97 0.16 6.20
N ARG A 138 19.85 0.84 7.35
CA ARG A 138 19.43 0.20 8.60
C ARG A 138 18.02 -0.38 8.52
N ALA A 139 17.06 0.34 7.95
CA ALA A 139 15.70 -0.16 7.79
C ALA A 139 15.65 -1.43 6.91
N ILE A 140 16.47 -1.48 5.84
CA ILE A 140 16.61 -2.68 5.01
C ILE A 140 17.19 -3.85 5.82
N GLU A 141 18.25 -3.63 6.60
CA GLU A 141 18.84 -4.65 7.50
C GLU A 141 17.82 -5.16 8.53
N ASP A 142 16.98 -4.27 9.05
CA ASP A 142 15.89 -4.59 9.99
C ASP A 142 14.67 -5.23 9.30
N GLY A 143 14.76 -5.51 7.99
CA GLY A 143 13.78 -6.28 7.23
C GLY A 143 12.64 -5.45 6.65
N ALA A 144 12.84 -4.15 6.40
CA ALA A 144 11.87 -3.33 5.68
C ALA A 144 11.55 -3.97 4.32
N ARG A 145 10.25 -4.13 4.05
CA ARG A 145 9.70 -4.81 2.87
C ARG A 145 9.21 -3.83 1.80
N VAL A 146 8.98 -2.58 2.18
CA VAL A 146 8.48 -1.52 1.31
C VAL A 146 8.82 -0.16 1.87
N PHE A 147 9.11 0.80 1.00
CA PHE A 147 9.29 2.20 1.38
C PHE A 147 8.16 3.08 0.85
N LYS A 148 7.82 4.15 1.57
CA LYS A 148 6.93 5.22 1.07
C LYS A 148 7.76 6.45 0.71
N ALA A 149 7.46 7.04 -0.44
CA ALA A 149 7.87 8.38 -0.82
C ALA A 149 6.61 9.20 -1.17
N HIS A 150 6.55 10.47 -0.76
CA HIS A 150 5.37 11.29 -0.98
C HIS A 150 5.81 12.68 -1.42
N LEU A 151 5.95 12.88 -2.73
CA LEU A 151 6.54 14.12 -3.28
C LEU A 151 5.61 15.32 -3.11
N GLN A 152 4.29 15.08 -3.13
CA GLN A 152 3.29 16.11 -2.90
C GLN A 152 3.35 16.67 -1.47
N VAL A 153 3.07 15.86 -0.44
CA VAL A 153 3.10 16.28 0.97
C VAL A 153 4.52 16.57 1.46
N GLY A 154 5.50 15.80 0.99
CA GLY A 154 6.91 15.98 1.30
C GLY A 154 7.49 17.28 0.72
N GLY A 155 6.94 17.74 -0.41
CA GLY A 155 7.34 18.99 -1.06
C GLY A 155 8.81 19.04 -1.48
N TYR A 156 9.42 17.89 -1.80
CA TYR A 156 10.85 17.78 -2.10
C TYR A 156 11.14 17.27 -3.51
N ASP A 157 12.30 17.64 -4.03
CA ASP A 157 12.81 17.15 -5.31
C ASP A 157 13.27 15.69 -5.15
N PRO A 158 12.69 14.72 -5.89
CA PRO A 158 13.14 13.34 -5.80
C PRO A 158 14.58 13.15 -6.30
N THR A 159 15.16 14.13 -7.00
CA THR A 159 16.55 14.14 -7.48
C THR A 159 17.52 14.87 -6.54
N ASP A 160 17.08 15.23 -5.33
CA ASP A 160 17.95 15.84 -4.32
C ASP A 160 19.17 14.93 -4.05
N PRO A 161 20.41 15.48 -4.04
CA PRO A 161 21.63 14.67 -3.86
C PRO A 161 21.68 13.85 -2.58
N HIS A 162 20.94 14.20 -1.53
CA HIS A 162 20.86 13.40 -0.31
C HIS A 162 20.15 12.05 -0.54
N LEU A 163 19.40 11.92 -1.64
CA LEU A 163 18.66 10.71 -2.01
C LEU A 163 19.43 9.84 -3.01
N ASP A 164 20.56 10.27 -3.56
CA ASP A 164 21.28 9.51 -4.59
C ASP A 164 21.69 8.11 -4.09
N GLU A 165 22.24 8.02 -2.87
CA GLU A 165 22.59 6.73 -2.26
C GLU A 165 21.34 5.96 -1.80
N VAL A 166 20.28 6.66 -1.37
CA VAL A 166 18.99 6.03 -1.01
C VAL A 166 18.39 5.30 -2.19
N TRP A 167 18.29 5.95 -3.35
CA TRP A 167 17.75 5.35 -4.57
C TRP A 167 18.64 4.22 -5.08
N GLY A 168 19.97 4.39 -5.01
CA GLY A 168 20.93 3.35 -5.34
C GLY A 168 20.70 2.08 -4.53
N LEU A 169 20.66 2.21 -3.20
CA LEU A 169 20.41 1.09 -2.29
C LEU A 169 19.08 0.38 -2.59
N LEU A 170 17.99 1.13 -2.73
CA LEU A 170 16.66 0.54 -2.99
C LEU A 170 16.58 -0.16 -4.36
N ALA A 171 17.27 0.37 -5.37
CA ALA A 171 17.39 -0.27 -6.68
C ALA A 171 18.25 -1.55 -6.62
N GLU A 172 19.33 -1.55 -5.84
CA GLU A 172 20.21 -2.72 -5.67
C GLU A 172 19.53 -3.85 -4.89
N THR A 173 18.80 -3.54 -3.82
CA THR A 173 18.10 -4.56 -3.02
C THR A 173 16.78 -5.00 -3.65
N GLY A 174 16.25 -4.24 -4.61
CA GLY A 174 14.93 -4.46 -5.20
C GLY A 174 13.79 -4.20 -4.22
N THR A 175 14.04 -3.50 -3.11
CA THR A 175 13.00 -3.19 -2.13
C THR A 175 12.05 -2.14 -2.72
N PRO A 176 10.75 -2.43 -2.86
CA PRO A 176 9.82 -1.56 -3.57
C PRO A 176 9.57 -0.24 -2.86
N VAL A 177 9.33 0.81 -3.64
CA VAL A 177 8.93 2.14 -3.17
C VAL A 177 7.54 2.48 -3.70
N VAL A 178 6.57 2.66 -2.81
CA VAL A 178 5.28 3.26 -3.14
C VAL A 178 5.46 4.77 -3.13
N SER A 179 5.29 5.41 -4.28
CA SER A 179 5.53 6.85 -4.45
C SER A 179 4.28 7.60 -4.88
N HIS A 180 3.85 8.55 -4.06
CA HIS A 180 2.91 9.57 -4.50
C HIS A 180 3.67 10.66 -5.25
N CYS A 181 3.75 10.48 -6.57
CA CYS A 181 4.45 11.36 -7.49
C CYS A 181 3.56 11.97 -8.58
N GLY A 182 2.33 11.50 -8.79
CA GLY A 182 1.36 12.18 -9.65
C GLY A 182 0.84 13.49 -9.03
N SER A 183 0.29 14.37 -9.87
CA SER A 183 -0.20 15.69 -9.44
C SER A 183 -1.62 15.70 -8.87
N GLY A 184 -2.34 14.58 -8.87
CA GLY A 184 -3.65 14.48 -8.26
C GLY A 184 -3.59 14.07 -6.78
N PRO A 185 -4.58 14.45 -5.94
CA PRO A 185 -5.69 15.36 -6.26
C PRO A 185 -5.24 16.84 -6.32
N VAL A 186 -4.01 17.15 -5.87
CA VAL A 186 -3.50 18.53 -5.87
C VAL A 186 -2.02 18.54 -6.21
N ALA A 187 -1.64 19.37 -7.19
CA ALA A 187 -0.28 19.40 -7.69
C ALA A 187 0.71 19.91 -6.64
N GLY A 188 1.81 19.19 -6.47
CA GLY A 188 2.99 19.65 -5.74
C GLY A 188 4.09 20.11 -6.70
N LYS A 189 5.03 20.93 -6.21
CA LYS A 189 6.14 21.48 -7.01
C LYS A 189 6.96 20.41 -7.77
N PHE A 190 7.07 19.22 -7.19
CA PHE A 190 7.89 18.11 -7.72
C PHE A 190 7.05 16.88 -8.09
N THR A 191 5.74 17.07 -8.26
CA THR A 191 4.84 16.03 -8.79
C THR A 191 4.81 16.08 -10.32
N GLY A 192 4.25 15.02 -10.92
CA GLY A 192 4.24 14.76 -12.35
C GLY A 192 5.26 13.69 -12.77
N PRO A 193 5.16 13.19 -14.01
CA PRO A 193 5.99 12.10 -14.51
C PRO A 193 7.48 12.48 -14.71
N GLY A 194 7.78 13.77 -14.86
CA GLY A 194 9.13 14.28 -15.12
C GLY A 194 10.12 14.00 -13.98
N PRO A 195 9.95 14.58 -12.78
CA PRO A 195 10.91 14.45 -11.68
C PRO A 195 11.19 13.00 -11.29
N ILE A 196 10.15 12.16 -11.18
CA ILE A 196 10.32 10.74 -10.85
C ILE A 196 10.88 9.94 -12.04
N GLY A 197 10.58 10.35 -13.28
CA GLY A 197 11.17 9.79 -14.49
C GLY A 197 12.69 9.99 -14.56
N GLU A 198 13.21 11.11 -14.04
CA GLU A 198 14.66 11.31 -13.92
C GLU A 198 15.31 10.34 -12.95
N VAL A 199 14.66 10.05 -11.81
CA VAL A 199 15.13 9.02 -10.87
C VAL A 199 15.14 7.65 -11.55
N LEU A 200 14.05 7.27 -12.24
CA LEU A 200 13.98 6.00 -12.96
C LEU A 200 15.02 5.87 -14.08
N ALA A 201 15.40 6.98 -14.72
CA ALA A 201 16.46 7.00 -15.72
C ALA A 201 17.85 6.78 -15.09
N ARG A 202 18.10 7.31 -13.89
CA ARG A 202 19.36 7.11 -13.15
C ARG A 202 19.44 5.72 -12.49
N TYR A 203 18.31 5.18 -12.02
CA TYR A 203 18.22 3.93 -11.28
C TYR A 203 17.22 2.96 -11.95
N PRO A 204 17.57 2.37 -13.10
CA PRO A 204 16.64 1.54 -13.88
C PRO A 204 16.21 0.24 -13.19
N GLY A 205 16.93 -0.19 -12.15
CA GLY A 205 16.56 -1.34 -11.30
C GLY A 205 15.53 -1.02 -10.21
N LEU A 206 15.20 0.26 -10.00
CA LEU A 206 14.28 0.67 -8.94
C LEU A 206 12.89 0.08 -9.16
N VAL A 207 12.37 -0.62 -8.15
CA VAL A 207 11.00 -1.10 -8.13
C VAL A 207 10.10 0.00 -7.57
N LEU A 208 9.43 0.72 -8.47
CA LEU A 208 8.56 1.83 -8.10
C LEU A 208 7.09 1.45 -8.30
N VAL A 209 6.27 1.65 -7.28
CA VAL A 209 4.81 1.61 -7.36
C VAL A 209 4.31 3.05 -7.38
N VAL A 210 3.80 3.50 -8.52
CA VAL A 210 3.19 4.82 -8.68
C VAL A 210 1.79 4.79 -8.06
N ALA A 211 1.56 5.64 -7.07
CA ALA A 211 0.29 5.72 -6.39
C ALA A 211 -0.82 6.30 -7.27
N HIS A 212 -2.07 5.90 -7.00
CA HIS A 212 -3.28 6.44 -7.65
C HIS A 212 -3.27 6.33 -9.18
N LEU A 213 -2.64 5.29 -9.73
CA LEU A 213 -2.39 5.14 -11.17
C LEU A 213 -1.66 6.32 -11.82
N GLY A 214 -1.00 7.17 -11.02
CA GLY A 214 -0.35 8.37 -11.51
C GLY A 214 -1.31 9.53 -11.80
N MET A 215 -2.48 9.55 -11.15
CA MET A 215 -3.43 10.67 -11.24
C MET A 215 -2.69 12.01 -11.07
N SER A 216 -2.91 13.02 -11.93
CA SER A 216 -3.86 13.08 -13.06
C SER A 216 -3.23 12.71 -14.41
N GLU A 217 -1.92 12.48 -14.45
CA GLU A 217 -1.13 12.16 -15.65
C GLU A 217 -1.15 10.68 -16.04
N TYR A 218 -2.33 10.06 -16.03
CA TYR A 218 -2.50 8.62 -16.25
C TYR A 218 -1.75 8.08 -17.47
N ARG A 219 -1.80 8.79 -18.60
CA ARG A 219 -1.12 8.37 -19.84
C ARG A 219 0.39 8.36 -19.70
N ASP A 220 0.96 9.40 -19.10
CA ASP A 220 2.41 9.52 -18.95
C ASP A 220 2.97 8.48 -17.96
N PHE A 221 2.20 8.14 -16.93
CA PHE A 221 2.57 7.08 -15.99
C PHE A 221 2.36 5.67 -16.58
N LEU A 222 1.39 5.47 -17.48
CA LEU A 222 1.32 4.26 -18.31
C LEU A 222 2.55 4.17 -19.23
N ASP A 223 2.97 5.27 -19.86
CA ASP A 223 4.19 5.30 -20.69
C ASP A 223 5.45 4.96 -19.86
N LEU A 224 5.54 5.45 -18.62
CA LEU A 224 6.63 5.10 -17.70
C LEU A 224 6.59 3.61 -17.34
N ALA A 225 5.41 3.07 -17.01
CA ALA A 225 5.24 1.66 -16.71
C ALA A 225 5.61 0.77 -17.90
N GLU A 226 5.26 1.15 -19.13
CA GLU A 226 5.63 0.40 -20.34
C GLU A 226 7.16 0.46 -20.61
N ARG A 227 7.79 1.60 -20.39
CA ARG A 227 9.24 1.79 -20.61
C ARG A 227 10.13 1.13 -19.56
N HIS A 228 9.67 1.05 -18.31
CA HIS A 228 10.45 0.55 -17.18
C HIS A 228 9.79 -0.71 -16.60
N PRO A 229 10.34 -1.92 -16.85
CA PRO A 229 9.75 -3.19 -16.40
C PRO A 229 9.48 -3.31 -14.90
N SER A 230 10.22 -2.56 -14.08
CA SER A 230 10.10 -2.54 -12.62
C SER A 230 9.03 -1.57 -12.10
N VAL A 231 8.49 -0.69 -12.95
CA VAL A 231 7.45 0.27 -12.58
C VAL A 231 6.08 -0.40 -12.57
N ARG A 232 5.35 -0.14 -11.49
CA ARG A 232 4.02 -0.66 -11.17
C ARG A 232 3.11 0.50 -10.82
N LEU A 233 1.81 0.23 -10.77
CA LEU A 233 0.77 1.22 -10.49
C LEU A 233 -0.16 0.65 -9.43
N ASP A 234 -0.47 1.41 -8.38
CA ASP A 234 -1.54 1.02 -7.46
C ASP A 234 -2.87 1.73 -7.81
N THR A 235 -3.99 1.07 -7.48
CA THR A 235 -5.34 1.53 -7.85
C THR A 235 -5.94 2.54 -6.89
N THR A 236 -5.17 3.01 -5.91
CA THR A 236 -5.63 3.83 -4.78
C THR A 236 -6.53 4.97 -5.25
N MET A 237 -7.80 4.91 -4.87
CA MET A 237 -8.89 5.82 -5.25
C MET A 237 -9.26 5.92 -6.72
N ALA A 238 -8.41 5.48 -7.65
CA ALA A 238 -8.72 5.52 -9.06
C ALA A 238 -10.00 4.74 -9.38
N PHE A 239 -10.73 5.21 -10.39
CA PHE A 239 -12.03 4.69 -10.86
C PHE A 239 -13.22 4.85 -9.91
N THR A 240 -13.01 5.28 -8.66
CA THR A 240 -14.12 5.55 -7.77
C THR A 240 -14.87 6.80 -8.21
N ASP A 241 -16.20 6.82 -8.03
CA ASP A 241 -17.03 8.00 -8.35
C ASP A 241 -16.49 9.30 -7.75
N PHE A 242 -15.83 9.21 -6.59
CA PHE A 242 -15.23 10.36 -5.92
C PHE A 242 -14.07 10.98 -6.72
N VAL A 243 -13.18 10.16 -7.27
CA VAL A 243 -12.07 10.63 -8.11
C VAL A 243 -12.54 10.94 -9.53
N GLU A 244 -13.37 10.07 -10.11
CA GLU A 244 -13.86 10.21 -11.49
C GLU A 244 -14.67 11.49 -11.74
N ALA A 245 -15.21 12.11 -10.68
CA ALA A 245 -15.91 13.38 -10.77
C ALA A 245 -14.99 14.56 -11.17
N GLU A 246 -13.69 14.48 -10.88
CA GLU A 246 -12.70 15.55 -11.11
C GLU A 246 -11.59 15.11 -12.07
N ASP A 247 -11.03 13.92 -11.84
CA ASP A 247 -9.90 13.36 -12.57
C ASP A 247 -10.24 11.97 -13.14
N PRO A 248 -11.14 11.87 -14.13
CA PRO A 248 -11.55 10.59 -14.69
C PRO A 248 -10.41 9.90 -15.44
N PHE A 249 -10.27 8.60 -15.22
CA PHE A 249 -9.36 7.79 -16.00
C PHE A 249 -9.83 7.75 -17.47
N PRO A 250 -8.94 8.04 -18.45
CA PRO A 250 -9.30 8.03 -19.85
C PRO A 250 -9.68 6.62 -20.32
N ARG A 251 -10.98 6.39 -20.56
CA ARG A 251 -11.52 5.05 -20.90
C ARG A 251 -10.89 4.40 -22.13
N GLY A 252 -10.36 5.20 -23.06
CA GLY A 252 -9.58 4.71 -24.20
C GLY A 252 -8.27 4.01 -23.84
N GLU A 253 -7.74 4.22 -22.63
CA GLU A 253 -6.50 3.60 -22.14
C GLU A 253 -6.74 2.27 -21.40
N LEU A 254 -8.00 1.83 -21.22
CA LEU A 254 -8.31 0.54 -20.59
C LEU A 254 -7.61 -0.66 -21.26
N PRO A 255 -7.46 -0.74 -22.60
CA PRO A 255 -6.67 -1.80 -23.22
C PRO A 255 -5.20 -1.80 -22.81
N ARG A 256 -4.58 -0.62 -22.60
CA ARG A 256 -3.20 -0.52 -22.12
C ARG A 256 -3.08 -0.93 -20.66
N LEU A 257 -4.01 -0.47 -19.83
CA LEU A 257 -4.09 -0.91 -18.42
C LEU A 257 -4.23 -2.44 -18.31
N ARG A 258 -5.05 -3.05 -19.17
CA ARG A 258 -5.16 -4.51 -19.27
C ARG A 258 -3.85 -5.16 -19.73
N GLY A 259 -3.15 -4.54 -20.69
CA GLY A 259 -1.83 -4.99 -21.13
C GLY A 259 -0.75 -4.95 -20.04
N LEU A 260 -0.94 -4.12 -19.01
CA LEU A 260 -0.09 -4.01 -17.82
C LEU A 260 -0.63 -4.79 -16.62
N GLN A 261 -1.48 -5.80 -16.83
CA GLN A 261 -2.15 -6.56 -15.77
C GLN A 261 -1.20 -7.01 -14.65
N ASP A 262 0.00 -7.48 -14.97
CA ASP A 262 1.02 -7.97 -14.04
C ASP A 262 1.68 -6.88 -13.19
N ARG A 263 1.37 -5.61 -13.46
CA ARG A 263 1.96 -4.42 -12.83
C ARG A 263 0.97 -3.53 -12.11
N VAL A 264 -0.32 -3.88 -12.13
CA VAL A 264 -1.36 -3.14 -11.42
C VAL A 264 -1.63 -3.82 -10.08
N LEU A 265 -1.61 -3.05 -8.99
CA LEU A 265 -1.73 -3.54 -7.62
C LEU A 265 -2.97 -2.93 -6.96
N LEU A 266 -3.66 -3.71 -6.13
CA LEU A 266 -4.68 -3.15 -5.26
C LEU A 266 -4.02 -2.22 -4.24
N GLY A 267 -4.45 -0.97 -4.27
CA GLY A 267 -4.28 0.01 -3.19
C GLY A 267 -5.62 0.69 -2.94
N THR A 268 -5.91 1.04 -1.68
CA THR A 268 -7.24 1.60 -1.31
C THR A 268 -7.20 2.97 -0.66
N ASP A 269 -6.06 3.41 -0.14
CA ASP A 269 -5.90 4.63 0.68
C ASP A 269 -6.58 4.56 2.05
N PHE A 270 -7.04 3.37 2.44
CA PHE A 270 -7.63 3.14 3.75
C PHE A 270 -6.67 3.64 4.84
N PRO A 271 -7.12 4.37 5.88
CA PRO A 271 -8.51 4.60 6.29
C PRO A 271 -9.07 5.95 5.88
N ASN A 272 -8.27 6.84 5.28
CA ASN A 272 -8.62 8.25 5.13
C ASN A 272 -9.58 8.52 3.96
N ILE A 273 -10.17 7.47 3.38
CA ILE A 273 -11.04 7.53 2.22
C ILE A 273 -12.45 8.07 2.52
N PRO A 274 -13.06 8.80 1.55
CA PRO A 274 -14.39 9.38 1.66
C PRO A 274 -15.53 8.41 1.33
N TYR A 275 -15.20 7.13 1.14
CA TYR A 275 -16.12 6.07 0.79
C TYR A 275 -15.72 4.77 1.48
N ARG A 276 -16.57 3.76 1.32
CA ARG A 276 -16.36 2.39 1.81
C ARG A 276 -15.24 1.66 1.08
N TYR A 277 -14.46 0.83 1.76
CA TYR A 277 -13.43 -0.05 1.20
C TYR A 277 -13.97 -0.87 0.03
N LEU A 278 -15.21 -1.38 0.16
CA LEU A 278 -15.86 -2.14 -0.91
C LEU A 278 -15.97 -1.35 -2.22
N HIS A 279 -16.17 -0.02 -2.16
CA HIS A 279 -16.36 0.82 -3.34
C HIS A 279 -15.15 0.79 -4.28
N GLN A 280 -13.93 0.68 -3.73
CA GLN A 280 -12.73 0.51 -4.55
C GLN A 280 -12.77 -0.81 -5.33
N LEU A 281 -13.22 -1.90 -4.70
CA LEU A 281 -13.33 -3.22 -5.33
C LEU A 281 -14.44 -3.25 -6.39
N GLU A 282 -15.58 -2.63 -6.10
CA GLU A 282 -16.70 -2.47 -7.04
C GLU A 282 -16.29 -1.64 -8.26
N ALA A 283 -15.56 -0.55 -8.05
CA ALA A 283 -15.03 0.28 -9.14
C ALA A 283 -14.09 -0.52 -10.05
N LEU A 284 -13.20 -1.34 -9.49
CA LEU A 284 -12.31 -2.21 -10.26
C LEU A 284 -13.08 -3.28 -11.05
N ALA A 285 -14.07 -3.92 -10.44
CA ALA A 285 -14.92 -4.88 -11.14
C ALA A 285 -15.75 -4.23 -12.26
N GLY A 286 -16.20 -3.00 -12.04
CA GLY A 286 -16.94 -2.20 -13.02
C GLY A 286 -16.16 -1.87 -14.30
N LEU A 287 -14.83 -2.03 -14.32
CA LEU A 287 -14.02 -1.86 -15.53
C LEU A 287 -14.26 -2.94 -16.59
N GLY A 288 -14.82 -4.10 -16.21
CA GLY A 288 -15.11 -5.18 -17.15
C GLY A 288 -13.87 -5.84 -17.77
N LEU A 289 -12.71 -5.77 -17.10
CA LEU A 289 -11.44 -6.33 -17.59
C LEU A 289 -11.30 -7.85 -17.39
N GLY A 290 -12.25 -8.47 -16.67
CA GLY A 290 -12.35 -9.92 -16.46
C GLY A 290 -11.85 -10.38 -15.09
N GLU A 291 -12.25 -11.59 -14.69
CA GLU A 291 -11.92 -12.14 -13.36
C GLU A 291 -10.41 -12.41 -13.18
N GLU A 292 -9.70 -12.78 -14.25
CA GLU A 292 -8.25 -12.99 -14.19
C GLU A 292 -7.51 -11.69 -13.85
N TRP A 293 -7.91 -10.58 -14.48
CA TRP A 293 -7.36 -9.27 -14.17
C TRP A 293 -7.67 -8.87 -12.72
N LEU A 294 -8.89 -9.11 -12.23
CA LEU A 294 -9.26 -8.84 -10.84
C LEU A 294 -8.46 -9.68 -9.84
N ARG A 295 -8.22 -10.97 -10.13
CA ARG A 295 -7.37 -11.83 -9.28
C ARG A 295 -5.94 -11.31 -9.21
N ALA A 296 -5.38 -10.92 -10.35
CA ALA A 296 -4.04 -10.35 -10.44
C ALA A 296 -3.92 -9.07 -9.59
N VAL A 297 -4.83 -8.12 -9.77
CA VAL A 297 -4.79 -6.83 -9.09
C VAL A 297 -5.08 -6.95 -7.59
N CYS A 298 -6.13 -7.68 -7.21
CA CYS A 298 -6.59 -7.78 -5.82
C CYS A 298 -5.67 -8.64 -4.93
N HIS A 299 -4.84 -9.50 -5.52
CA HIS A 299 -4.03 -10.44 -4.75
C HIS A 299 -2.69 -10.78 -5.41
N ASP A 300 -2.69 -11.38 -6.61
CA ASP A 300 -1.51 -12.13 -7.08
C ASP A 300 -0.30 -11.25 -7.31
N ASN A 301 -0.48 -10.04 -7.86
CA ASN A 301 0.61 -9.12 -8.11
C ASN A 301 1.24 -8.60 -6.82
N GLY A 302 0.41 -8.31 -5.80
CA GLY A 302 0.89 -7.91 -4.47
C GLY A 302 1.58 -9.06 -3.76
N ALA A 303 1.02 -10.26 -3.83
CA ALA A 303 1.62 -11.47 -3.28
C ALA A 303 2.96 -11.79 -3.95
N ALA A 304 3.09 -11.60 -5.27
CA ALA A 304 4.34 -11.79 -5.99
C ALA A 304 5.37 -10.72 -5.62
N LEU A 305 4.98 -9.43 -5.61
CA LEU A 305 5.87 -8.31 -5.25
C LEU A 305 6.48 -8.50 -3.86
N PHE A 306 5.68 -8.97 -2.91
CA PHE A 306 6.08 -9.15 -1.52
C PHE A 306 6.36 -10.61 -1.14
N GLY A 307 6.54 -11.53 -2.09
CA GLY A 307 6.91 -12.92 -1.81
C GLY A 307 6.03 -13.60 -0.75
N LEU A 308 4.71 -13.41 -0.81
CA LEU A 308 3.73 -13.90 0.17
C LEU A 308 3.23 -15.32 -0.14
N GLY A 309 3.63 -15.89 -1.28
CA GLY A 309 3.30 -17.26 -1.66
C GLY A 309 4.11 -18.31 -0.89
N PRO A 310 3.70 -19.59 -0.94
CA PRO A 310 4.49 -20.69 -0.38
C PRO A 310 5.88 -20.72 -1.04
N SER A 311 6.93 -20.65 -0.23
CA SER A 311 8.30 -20.73 -0.70
C SER A 311 8.62 -22.17 -1.11
N PHE A 312 8.78 -22.39 -2.42
CA PHE A 312 9.42 -23.58 -2.95
C PHE A 312 10.90 -23.26 -3.22
N GLY A 313 11.75 -23.55 -2.25
CA GLY A 313 13.19 -23.32 -2.34
C GLY A 313 13.91 -24.55 -2.89
N LEU A 314 14.63 -24.40 -4.01
CA LEU A 314 15.68 -25.34 -4.45
C LEU A 314 17.03 -25.07 -3.75
N GLY A 315 17.03 -24.28 -2.66
CA GLY A 315 18.17 -23.89 -1.85
C GLY A 315 17.72 -23.44 -0.45
N PRO A 316 18.65 -23.03 0.43
CA PRO A 316 18.31 -22.60 1.79
C PRO A 316 17.38 -21.37 1.74
N SER A 317 16.23 -21.47 2.41
CA SER A 317 15.21 -20.42 2.43
C SER A 317 14.70 -20.18 3.84
N VAL A 318 14.44 -18.91 4.17
CA VAL A 318 13.71 -18.47 5.36
C VAL A 318 12.37 -17.90 4.89
N GLY A 319 11.26 -18.40 5.42
CA GLY A 319 9.92 -18.00 5.02
C GLY A 319 8.93 -18.03 6.19
N LEU A 320 7.88 -17.20 6.11
CA LEU A 320 6.83 -17.07 7.14
C LEU A 320 5.57 -17.92 6.84
N GLY A 321 5.55 -18.65 5.72
CA GLY A 321 4.48 -19.56 5.32
C GLY A 321 4.90 -21.04 5.30
N PRO A 322 3.98 -21.97 5.01
CA PRO A 322 4.33 -23.38 4.81
C PRO A 322 5.31 -23.52 3.64
N SER A 323 6.43 -24.20 3.90
CA SER A 323 7.54 -24.34 2.96
C SER A 323 7.75 -25.81 2.60
N VAL A 324 8.05 -26.07 1.33
CA VAL A 324 8.49 -27.38 0.84
C VAL A 324 9.83 -27.16 0.13
N GLY A 325 10.89 -27.83 0.60
CA GLY A 325 12.25 -27.63 0.10
C GLY A 325 13.08 -28.91 0.07
N LEU A 326 14.04 -28.94 -0.85
CA LEU A 326 15.03 -30.01 -0.97
C LEU A 326 16.34 -29.71 -0.20
N GLY A 327 16.46 -28.52 0.41
CA GLY A 327 17.59 -28.07 1.23
C GLY A 327 17.18 -27.67 2.66
N PRO A 328 18.13 -27.31 3.55
CA PRO A 328 17.83 -26.92 4.93
C PRO A 328 16.94 -25.67 5.00
N SER A 329 15.86 -25.73 5.78
CA SER A 329 14.86 -24.67 5.92
C SER A 329 14.66 -24.27 7.37
N VAL A 330 14.49 -22.97 7.61
CA VAL A 330 14.08 -22.41 8.92
C VAL A 330 12.77 -21.64 8.70
N GLY A 331 11.71 -22.01 9.42
CA GLY A 331 10.38 -21.41 9.29
C GLY A 331 9.58 -21.52 10.58
N LEU A 332 8.58 -20.64 10.74
CA LEU A 332 7.68 -20.58 11.90
C LEU A 332 6.34 -21.31 11.69
N GLY A 333 6.16 -21.94 10.53
CA GLY A 333 5.00 -22.79 10.18
C GLY A 333 5.38 -24.26 9.98
N PRO A 334 4.39 -25.16 9.78
CA PRO A 334 4.67 -26.58 9.51
C PRO A 334 5.55 -26.72 8.26
N SER A 335 6.65 -27.48 8.39
CA SER A 335 7.63 -27.71 7.34
C SER A 335 7.68 -29.18 6.95
N VAL A 336 7.86 -29.46 5.65
CA VAL A 336 8.12 -30.80 5.12
C VAL A 336 9.37 -30.71 4.24
N GLY A 337 10.44 -31.37 4.65
CA GLY A 337 11.72 -31.38 3.94
C GLY A 337 12.41 -32.74 4.01
N LEU A 338 13.22 -33.05 3.00
CA LEU A 338 14.03 -34.28 2.93
C LEU A 338 15.45 -34.08 3.52
N GLY A 339 15.78 -32.88 4.01
CA GLY A 339 17.02 -32.55 4.74
C GLY A 339 16.76 -32.23 6.23
N PRO A 340 17.80 -31.98 7.04
CA PRO A 340 17.63 -31.74 8.48
C PRO A 340 16.75 -30.50 8.75
N SER A 341 15.65 -30.72 9.45
CA SER A 341 14.66 -29.69 9.83
C SER A 341 14.74 -29.39 11.34
N ILE A 342 14.81 -28.12 11.71
CA ILE A 342 14.61 -27.67 13.11
C ILE A 342 13.26 -26.95 13.16
N GLY A 343 12.24 -27.62 13.71
CA GLY A 343 10.96 -27.01 14.06
C GLY A 343 10.97 -26.64 15.55
N LEU A 344 10.67 -25.39 15.87
CA LEU A 344 10.35 -24.98 17.24
C LEU A 344 8.85 -25.14 17.44
N ASP A 345 8.40 -26.35 17.74
CA ASP A 345 7.04 -26.58 18.20
C ASP A 345 6.86 -25.92 19.57
N ARG A 346 5.84 -25.05 19.69
CA ARG A 346 5.35 -24.61 21.00
C ARG A 346 4.67 -25.81 21.66
N ALA A 347 5.35 -26.42 22.62
CA ALA A 347 4.74 -27.37 23.54
C ALA A 347 3.98 -26.61 24.65
N GLY A 348 2.70 -26.96 24.84
CA GLY A 348 1.89 -26.60 26.02
C GLY A 348 0.95 -25.43 25.82
#